data_AF-A0A352M9M6-F1
#
_entry.id   AF-A0A352M9M6-F1
#
_cell.length_a   1.000
_cell.length_b   1.000
_cell.length_c   1.000
_cell.angle_alpha   90.00
_cell.angle_beta   90.00
_cell.angle_gamma   90.00
#
_symmetry.space_group_name_H-M   'P 1'
#
loop_
_entity.id
_entity.type
_entity.pdbx_description
1 polymer ?
#
loop_
_entity_poly.entity_id
_entity_poly.type
_entity_poly.pdbx_seq_one_letter_code
_entity_poly.pdbx_strand_id
1 'polypeptide(L)'
;VVRDNRIEDLAMPIEYIRSQGIIAGTAGHSMSVPEACIANNINVDFFMKTFHSDKYWSSTPVDPADPYLPEQGNGHNQSHDNLWCMGELAVTDFFRNNSTPWIAYKILAAGAIRPEDGIRHAFSSGADFACIGMFDFQIIENANIAYNALKSDLGRERNWYA
;
A
#
# COMPACT_ATOMS: atom_id res chain seq x y z
N VAL A 1 -10.43 6.80 -12.94
CA VAL A 1 -9.84 8.13 -12.61
C VAL A 1 -8.53 8.32 -13.36
N VAL A 2 -7.38 7.80 -12.88
CA VAL A 2 -6.08 7.99 -13.56
C VAL A 2 -6.04 7.34 -14.96
N ARG A 3 -6.47 6.07 -15.08
CA ARG A 3 -6.55 5.37 -16.38
C ARG A 3 -7.38 6.11 -17.44
N ASP A 4 -8.41 6.84 -17.00
CA ASP A 4 -9.33 7.57 -17.88
C ASP A 4 -8.90 9.02 -18.09
N ASN A 5 -7.71 9.41 -17.61
CA ASN A 5 -7.19 10.79 -17.62
C ASN A 5 -8.13 11.82 -16.95
N ARG A 6 -8.90 11.39 -15.94
CA ARG A 6 -9.78 12.26 -15.15
C ARG A 6 -9.06 12.72 -13.88
N ILE A 7 -7.98 13.48 -14.04
CA ILE A 7 -7.13 13.90 -12.91
C ILE A 7 -7.85 14.88 -11.97
N GLU A 8 -8.74 15.73 -12.49
CA GLU A 8 -9.55 16.63 -11.66
C GLU A 8 -10.46 15.86 -10.69
N ASP A 9 -11.02 14.72 -11.10
CA ASP A 9 -11.82 13.84 -10.23
C ASP A 9 -10.98 13.24 -9.08
N LEU A 10 -9.65 13.19 -9.23
CA LEU A 10 -8.72 12.82 -8.15
C LEU A 10 -8.40 14.01 -7.24
N ALA A 11 -8.09 15.17 -7.83
CA ALA A 11 -7.61 16.35 -7.11
C ALA A 11 -8.72 17.04 -6.30
N MET A 12 -9.90 17.23 -6.90
CA MET A 12 -10.97 18.05 -6.35
C MET A 12 -11.45 17.58 -4.96
N PRO A 13 -11.68 16.28 -4.70
CA PRO A 13 -12.05 15.82 -3.36
C PRO A 13 -10.95 16.10 -2.31
N ILE A 14 -9.68 15.91 -2.69
CA ILE A 14 -8.52 16.10 -1.79
C ILE A 14 -8.39 17.58 -1.43
N GLU A 15 -8.39 18.46 -2.43
CA GLU A 15 -8.29 19.91 -2.25
C GLU A 15 -9.46 20.45 -1.43
N TYR A 16 -10.68 19.97 -1.72
CA TYR A 16 -11.85 20.35 -0.97
C TYR A 16 -11.72 19.98 0.52
N ILE A 17 -11.40 18.72 0.85
CA ILE A 17 -11.22 18.27 2.24
C ILE A 17 -10.13 19.11 2.95
N ARG A 18 -9.00 19.35 2.28
CA ARG A 18 -7.90 20.16 2.84
C ARG A 18 -8.27 21.62 3.04
N SER A 19 -9.09 22.20 2.14
CA SER A 19 -9.60 23.57 2.30
C SER A 19 -10.45 23.74 3.56
N GLN A 20 -11.01 22.66 4.09
CA GLN A 20 -11.75 22.65 5.36
C GLN A 20 -10.85 22.45 6.59
N GLY A 21 -9.52 22.39 6.41
CA GLY A 21 -8.56 22.14 7.49
C GLY A 21 -8.51 20.68 7.94
N ILE A 22 -8.97 19.74 7.12
CA ILE A 22 -9.01 18.31 7.40
C ILE A 22 -7.92 17.59 6.59
N ILE A 23 -7.29 16.58 7.19
CA ILE A 23 -6.28 15.73 6.54
C ILE A 23 -6.92 14.97 5.38
N ALA A 24 -6.31 15.02 4.20
CA ALA A 24 -6.74 14.27 3.03
C ALA A 24 -5.58 13.53 2.35
N GLY A 25 -5.88 12.36 1.82
CA GLY A 25 -4.91 11.53 1.11
C GLY A 25 -5.56 10.74 0.00
N THR A 26 -4.76 9.93 -0.70
CA THR A 26 -5.27 8.97 -1.68
C THR A 26 -5.08 7.56 -1.20
N ALA A 27 -6.03 6.68 -1.53
CA ALA A 27 -5.90 5.25 -1.34
C ALA A 27 -6.01 4.53 -2.68
N GLY A 28 -5.12 3.58 -2.96
CA GLY A 28 -5.15 2.88 -4.25
C GLY A 28 -4.36 1.57 -4.28
N HIS A 29 -4.67 0.75 -5.27
CA HIS A 29 -3.91 -0.46 -5.59
C HIS A 29 -2.82 -0.19 -6.63
N SER A 30 -3.11 0.62 -7.66
CA SER A 30 -2.16 0.96 -8.72
C SER A 30 -1.16 2.02 -8.27
N MET A 31 0.09 1.88 -8.72
CA MET A 31 1.14 2.90 -8.54
C MET A 31 0.86 4.19 -9.31
N SER A 32 0.05 4.11 -10.36
CA SER A 32 -0.34 5.28 -11.15
C SER A 32 -1.02 6.38 -10.34
N VAL A 33 -1.66 6.04 -9.21
CA VAL A 33 -2.35 7.02 -8.34
C VAL A 33 -1.36 7.93 -7.60
N PRO A 34 -0.42 7.41 -6.78
CA PRO A 34 0.58 8.26 -6.14
C PRO A 34 1.47 8.97 -7.16
N GLU A 35 1.84 8.33 -8.27
CA GLU A 35 2.60 8.95 -9.36
C GLU A 35 1.86 10.13 -9.99
N ALA A 36 0.56 9.97 -10.27
CA ALA A 36 -0.26 11.04 -10.82
C ALA A 36 -0.39 12.22 -9.86
N CYS A 37 -0.44 11.98 -8.54
CA CYS A 37 -0.47 13.05 -7.55
C CYS A 37 0.80 13.91 -7.65
N ILE A 38 1.98 13.26 -7.70
CA ILE A 38 3.26 13.97 -7.82
C ILE A 38 3.38 14.69 -9.17
N ALA A 39 3.07 14.01 -10.28
CA ALA A 39 3.18 14.57 -11.61
C ALA A 39 2.27 15.79 -11.84
N ASN A 40 1.13 15.87 -11.15
CA ASN A 40 0.15 16.95 -11.29
C ASN A 40 0.15 17.92 -10.09
N ASN A 41 1.15 17.85 -9.19
CA ASN A 41 1.25 18.68 -8.00
C ASN A 41 0.00 18.64 -7.09
N ILE A 42 -0.66 17.49 -7.02
CA ILE A 42 -1.80 17.27 -6.12
C ILE A 42 -1.24 17.05 -4.72
N ASN A 43 -1.39 18.07 -3.87
CA ASN A 43 -0.88 18.05 -2.52
C ASN A 43 -1.75 17.16 -1.62
N VAL A 44 -1.23 16.01 -1.24
CA VAL A 44 -1.82 15.07 -0.28
C VAL A 44 -1.05 15.10 1.04
N ASP A 45 -1.77 14.86 2.13
CA ASP A 45 -1.18 14.77 3.48
C ASP A 45 -0.68 13.34 3.79
N PHE A 46 -1.24 12.33 3.13
CA PHE A 46 -0.75 10.94 3.18
C PHE A 46 -1.10 10.14 1.92
N PHE A 47 -0.40 9.03 1.72
CA PHE A 47 -0.78 7.98 0.78
C PHE A 47 -1.21 6.71 1.53
N MET A 48 -2.19 5.97 1.01
CA MET A 48 -2.53 4.64 1.47
C MET A 48 -2.40 3.67 0.31
N LYS A 49 -1.45 2.74 0.40
CA LYS A 49 -1.04 1.89 -0.73
C LYS A 49 -1.03 0.42 -0.35
N THR A 50 -1.59 -0.41 -1.22
CA THR A 50 -1.50 -1.86 -1.00
C THR A 50 -0.06 -2.28 -1.13
N PHE A 51 0.43 -2.96 -0.10
CA PHE A 51 1.83 -3.33 0.00
C PHE A 51 1.97 -4.65 0.74
N HIS A 52 2.36 -5.68 -0.01
CA HIS A 52 2.63 -7.01 0.49
C HIS A 52 3.51 -7.74 -0.53
N SER A 53 4.26 -8.73 -0.08
CA SER A 53 4.98 -9.62 -1.00
C SER A 53 3.99 -10.43 -1.83
N ASP A 54 4.35 -10.74 -3.07
CA ASP A 54 3.62 -11.64 -3.97
C ASP A 54 4.00 -13.12 -3.76
N LYS A 55 4.92 -13.41 -2.82
CA LYS A 55 5.45 -14.74 -2.51
C LYS A 55 4.54 -15.54 -1.58
N TYR A 56 3.28 -15.74 -1.98
CA TYR A 56 2.33 -16.60 -1.28
C TYR A 56 1.60 -17.53 -2.25
N TRP A 57 1.11 -18.65 -1.70
CA TRP A 57 0.64 -19.81 -2.46
C TRP A 57 -0.51 -19.55 -3.43
N SER A 58 -1.32 -18.53 -3.16
CA SER A 58 -2.48 -18.14 -3.96
C SER A 58 -2.22 -16.92 -4.85
N SER A 59 -0.99 -16.40 -4.93
CA SER A 59 -0.68 -15.23 -5.75
C SER A 59 -0.82 -15.53 -7.25
N THR A 60 -1.47 -14.64 -7.99
CA THR A 60 -1.57 -14.74 -9.45
C THR A 60 -0.23 -14.29 -10.06
N PRO A 61 0.42 -15.07 -10.95
CA PRO A 61 1.61 -14.59 -11.65
C PRO A 61 1.28 -13.40 -12.55
N VAL A 62 2.09 -12.35 -12.48
CA VAL A 62 1.87 -11.10 -13.21
C VAL A 62 3.19 -10.51 -13.71
N ASP A 63 3.10 -9.63 -14.71
CA ASP A 63 4.23 -8.79 -15.10
C ASP A 63 4.40 -7.66 -14.06
N PRO A 64 5.52 -7.60 -13.33
CA PRO A 64 5.76 -6.54 -12.36
C PRO A 64 5.91 -5.15 -12.99
N ALA A 65 6.09 -5.07 -14.32
CA ALA A 65 6.11 -3.81 -15.06
C ALA A 65 4.71 -3.30 -15.43
N ASP A 66 3.64 -4.10 -15.30
CA ASP A 66 2.27 -3.65 -15.54
C ASP A 66 1.77 -2.82 -14.35
N PRO A 67 1.46 -1.53 -14.53
CA PRO A 67 0.98 -0.67 -13.45
C PRO A 67 -0.48 -0.97 -13.03
N TYR A 68 -1.19 -1.83 -13.75
CA TYR A 68 -2.58 -2.17 -13.51
C TYR A 68 -2.73 -3.54 -12.86
N LEU A 69 -3.82 -3.71 -12.10
CA LEU A 69 -4.19 -5.02 -11.58
C LEU A 69 -4.58 -5.94 -12.74
N PRO A 70 -4.30 -7.25 -12.63
CA PRO A 70 -4.68 -8.22 -13.65
C PRO A 70 -6.19 -8.27 -13.78
N GLU A 71 -6.66 -8.47 -15.01
CA GLU A 71 -8.09 -8.65 -15.27
C GLU A 71 -8.60 -9.91 -14.56
N GLN A 72 -9.74 -9.77 -13.89
CA GLN A 72 -10.41 -10.87 -13.22
C GLN A 72 -10.95 -11.86 -14.24
N GLY A 73 -10.88 -13.15 -13.91
CA GLY A 73 -11.35 -14.18 -14.81
C GLY A 73 -11.73 -15.48 -14.10
N ASN A 74 -12.33 -16.40 -14.86
CA ASN A 74 -12.81 -17.70 -14.37
C ASN A 74 -11.88 -18.86 -14.77
N GLY A 75 -10.89 -18.59 -15.62
CA GLY A 75 -9.88 -19.58 -16.01
C GLY A 75 -8.84 -19.77 -14.92
N HIS A 76 -8.29 -20.98 -14.83
CA HIS A 76 -7.29 -21.37 -13.82
C HIS A 76 -6.06 -20.43 -13.74
N ASN A 77 -5.66 -19.84 -14.88
CA ASN A 77 -4.49 -18.94 -14.96
C ASN A 77 -4.89 -17.45 -14.98
N GLN A 78 -6.10 -17.12 -14.53
CA GLN A 78 -6.59 -15.74 -14.46
C GLN A 78 -6.61 -15.25 -13.01
N SER A 79 -6.73 -13.94 -12.81
CA SER A 79 -6.82 -13.38 -11.46
C SER A 79 -8.15 -13.73 -10.80
N HIS A 80 -8.09 -14.01 -9.50
CA HIS A 80 -9.22 -14.39 -8.64
C HIS A 80 -9.27 -13.53 -7.37
N ASP A 81 -9.17 -12.21 -7.52
CA ASP A 81 -9.13 -11.21 -6.45
C ASP A 81 -8.19 -11.62 -5.31
N ASN A 82 -6.97 -11.99 -5.68
CA ASN A 82 -5.98 -12.61 -4.80
C ASN A 82 -4.62 -11.91 -4.88
N LEU A 83 -4.50 -10.82 -5.64
CA LEU A 83 -3.28 -10.02 -5.79
C LEU A 83 -3.63 -8.55 -5.95
N TRP A 84 -3.07 -7.70 -5.08
CA TRP A 84 -3.36 -6.26 -5.05
C TRP A 84 -2.09 -5.39 -5.02
N CYS A 85 -0.92 -6.01 -4.91
CA CYS A 85 0.39 -5.38 -5.00
C CYS A 85 1.19 -6.09 -6.10
N MET A 86 1.38 -5.41 -7.23
CA MET A 86 2.01 -5.97 -8.44
C MET A 86 3.53 -5.74 -8.49
N GLY A 87 4.04 -4.83 -7.65
CA GLY A 87 5.43 -4.41 -7.70
C GLY A 87 5.83 -3.80 -6.36
N GLU A 88 6.15 -4.65 -5.38
CA GLU A 88 6.64 -4.20 -4.07
C GLU A 88 7.86 -3.27 -4.22
N LEU A 89 8.77 -3.59 -5.14
CA LEU A 89 9.96 -2.77 -5.43
C LEU A 89 9.60 -1.39 -5.99
N ALA A 90 8.61 -1.30 -6.89
CA ALA A 90 8.15 -0.01 -7.40
C ALA A 90 7.54 0.85 -6.29
N VAL A 91 6.79 0.24 -5.36
CA VAL A 91 6.25 0.94 -4.19
C VAL A 91 7.37 1.46 -3.30
N THR A 92 8.34 0.60 -2.95
CA THR A 92 9.44 0.99 -2.05
C THR A 92 10.35 2.05 -2.68
N ASP A 93 10.66 1.93 -3.97
CA ASP A 93 11.47 2.90 -4.71
C ASP A 93 10.78 4.27 -4.80
N PHE A 94 9.47 4.30 -5.06
CA PHE A 94 8.69 5.53 -5.04
C PHE A 94 8.75 6.22 -3.67
N PHE A 95 8.47 5.47 -2.59
CA PHE A 95 8.45 6.05 -1.25
C PHE A 95 9.83 6.35 -0.69
N ARG A 96 10.90 5.69 -1.15
CA ARG A 96 12.29 5.99 -0.73
C ARG A 96 12.63 7.46 -0.92
N ASN A 97 12.14 8.07 -2.00
CA ASN A 97 12.41 9.48 -2.34
C ASN A 97 11.24 10.43 -1.99
N ASN A 98 10.16 9.92 -1.41
CA ASN A 98 8.96 10.69 -1.12
C ASN A 98 8.77 10.85 0.41
N SER A 99 8.74 12.10 0.88
CA SER A 99 8.58 12.44 2.29
C SER A 99 7.13 12.54 2.78
N THR A 100 6.14 12.34 1.90
CA THR A 100 4.74 12.24 2.32
C THR A 100 4.56 10.96 3.14
N PRO A 101 3.92 11.03 4.33
CA PRO A 101 3.58 9.85 5.10
C PRO A 101 2.80 8.82 4.28
N TRP A 102 3.06 7.54 4.51
CA TRP A 102 2.23 6.51 3.87
C TRP A 102 1.87 5.33 4.75
N ILE A 103 0.69 4.80 4.44
CA ILE A 103 -0.01 3.74 5.16
C ILE A 103 -0.02 2.51 4.24
N ALA A 104 0.71 1.47 4.63
CA ALA A 104 0.65 0.17 3.97
C ALA A 104 -0.66 -0.54 4.37
N TYR A 105 -1.43 -1.03 3.40
CA TYR A 105 -2.65 -1.81 3.68
C TYR A 105 -2.70 -3.12 2.89
N LYS A 106 -3.58 -4.03 3.32
CA LYS A 106 -3.61 -5.44 2.85
C LYS A 106 -2.25 -6.14 3.00
N ILE A 107 -1.49 -5.78 4.04
CA ILE A 107 -0.13 -6.32 4.28
C ILE A 107 -0.10 -7.83 4.53
N LEU A 108 -1.25 -8.43 4.83
CA LEU A 108 -1.42 -9.87 5.07
C LEU A 108 -2.00 -10.63 3.87
N ALA A 109 -2.23 -9.97 2.72
CA ALA A 109 -2.85 -10.55 1.52
C ALA A 109 -4.08 -11.42 1.84
N ALA A 110 -5.06 -10.82 2.55
CA ALA A 110 -6.28 -11.49 3.01
C ALA A 110 -6.02 -12.77 3.86
N GLY A 111 -4.92 -12.80 4.61
CA GLY A 111 -4.53 -13.92 5.47
C GLY A 111 -3.61 -14.94 4.82
N ALA A 112 -3.23 -14.75 3.55
CA ALA A 112 -2.26 -15.62 2.88
C ALA A 112 -0.82 -15.41 3.38
N ILE A 113 -0.54 -14.25 4.00
CA ILE A 113 0.75 -13.91 4.59
C ILE A 113 0.61 -13.86 6.11
N ARG A 114 1.56 -14.49 6.81
CA ARG A 114 1.58 -14.50 8.28
C ARG A 114 1.81 -13.09 8.83
N PRO A 115 1.23 -12.75 9.99
CA PRO A 115 1.39 -11.43 10.58
C PRO A 115 2.85 -11.00 10.78
N GLU A 116 3.74 -11.89 11.21
CA GLU A 116 5.16 -11.58 11.43
C GLU A 116 5.86 -11.15 10.14
N ASP A 117 5.56 -11.85 9.05
CA ASP A 117 6.16 -11.61 7.74
C ASP A 117 5.61 -10.29 7.15
N GLY A 118 4.29 -10.12 7.14
CA GLY A 118 3.63 -8.94 6.58
C GLY A 118 3.94 -7.65 7.35
N ILE A 119 3.92 -7.71 8.68
CA ILE A 119 4.20 -6.55 9.54
C ILE A 119 5.66 -6.13 9.42
N ARG A 120 6.60 -7.07 9.52
CA ARG A 120 8.03 -6.75 9.34
C ARG A 120 8.27 -6.15 7.96
N HIS A 121 7.74 -6.79 6.92
CA HIS A 121 7.92 -6.35 5.54
C HIS A 121 7.38 -4.93 5.32
N ALA A 122 6.21 -4.58 5.85
CA ALA A 122 5.66 -3.22 5.74
C ALA A 122 6.59 -2.17 6.34
N PHE A 123 7.07 -2.38 7.58
CA PHE A 123 7.87 -1.38 8.28
C PHE A 123 9.33 -1.32 7.82
N SER A 124 9.96 -2.46 7.49
CA SER A 124 11.33 -2.46 6.94
C SER A 124 11.39 -1.78 5.57
N SER A 125 10.29 -1.85 4.81
CA SER A 125 10.17 -1.28 3.47
C SER A 125 9.82 0.22 3.44
N GLY A 126 9.68 0.86 4.60
CA GLY A 126 9.52 2.31 4.68
C GLY A 126 8.10 2.81 4.98
N ALA A 127 7.11 1.95 5.25
CA ALA A 127 5.77 2.37 5.65
C ALA A 127 5.79 3.12 6.99
N ASP A 128 5.10 4.26 7.09
CA ASP A 128 4.97 4.99 8.35
C ASP A 128 3.88 4.36 9.23
N PHE A 129 2.84 3.82 8.59
CA PHE A 129 1.77 3.08 9.26
C PHE A 129 1.44 1.78 8.54
N ALA A 130 0.87 0.84 9.28
CA ALA A 130 0.26 -0.38 8.74
C ALA A 130 -1.24 -0.42 9.09
N CYS A 131 -2.09 -0.50 8.07
CA CYS A 131 -3.52 -0.76 8.22
C CYS A 131 -3.77 -2.26 8.08
N ILE A 132 -3.99 -2.92 9.22
CA ILE A 132 -4.04 -4.38 9.33
C ILE A 132 -5.47 -4.81 9.63
N GLY A 133 -6.08 -5.55 8.70
CA GLY A 133 -7.38 -6.21 8.94
C GLY A 133 -7.17 -7.51 9.71
N MET A 134 -7.92 -7.69 10.79
CA MET A 134 -7.84 -8.87 11.66
C MET A 134 -9.14 -9.07 12.43
N PHE A 135 -9.39 -10.29 12.89
CA PHE A 135 -10.47 -10.58 13.84
C PHE A 135 -10.08 -10.15 15.27
N ASP A 136 -11.07 -10.02 16.14
CA ASP A 136 -10.92 -9.64 17.55
C ASP A 136 -9.94 -10.54 18.31
N PHE A 137 -10.02 -11.85 18.12
CA PHE A 137 -9.14 -12.84 18.75
C PHE A 137 -7.69 -12.76 18.27
N GLN A 138 -7.42 -12.07 17.16
CA GLN A 138 -6.07 -11.88 16.60
C GLN A 138 -5.42 -10.58 17.10
N ILE A 139 -6.17 -9.66 17.73
CA ILE A 139 -5.68 -8.32 18.10
C ILE A 139 -4.47 -8.41 19.04
N ILE A 140 -4.57 -9.21 20.09
CA ILE A 140 -3.49 -9.29 21.11
C ILE A 140 -2.20 -9.82 20.47
N GLU A 141 -2.31 -10.89 19.69
CA GLU A 141 -1.16 -11.50 19.01
C GLU A 141 -0.53 -10.53 18.00
N ASN A 142 -1.33 -9.96 17.11
CA ASN A 142 -0.85 -9.04 16.08
C ASN A 142 -0.25 -7.75 16.67
N ALA A 143 -0.80 -7.24 17.79
CA ALA A 143 -0.24 -6.09 18.49
C ALA A 143 1.14 -6.39 19.09
N ASN A 144 1.31 -7.58 19.70
CA ASN A 144 2.61 -8.02 20.22
C ASN A 144 3.63 -8.23 19.10
N ILE A 145 3.21 -8.80 17.97
CA ILE A 145 4.06 -8.96 16.78
C ILE A 145 4.54 -7.59 16.27
N ALA A 146 3.63 -6.62 16.15
CA ALA A 146 3.97 -5.25 15.75
C ALA A 146 4.94 -4.58 16.74
N TYR A 147 4.69 -4.71 18.04
CA TYR A 147 5.58 -4.19 19.07
C TYR A 147 7.00 -4.78 18.95
N ASN A 148 7.09 -6.10 18.80
CA ASN A 148 8.38 -6.79 18.68
C ASN A 148 9.11 -6.42 17.38
N ALA A 149 8.38 -6.29 16.27
CA ALA A 149 8.95 -5.85 15.00
C ALA A 149 9.53 -4.43 15.11
N LEU A 150 8.77 -3.47 15.64
CA LEU A 150 9.20 -2.08 15.80
C LEU A 150 10.34 -1.90 16.82
N LYS A 151 10.45 -2.79 17.81
CA LYS A 151 11.55 -2.78 18.78
C LYS A 151 12.85 -3.38 18.22
N SER A 152 12.74 -4.21 17.19
CA SER A 152 13.89 -4.86 16.56
C SER A 152 14.58 -3.95 15.55
N ASP A 153 15.77 -4.35 15.10
CA ASP A 153 16.34 -3.76 13.89
C ASP A 153 15.51 -4.18 12.67
N LEU A 154 14.96 -3.18 11.98
CA LEU A 154 14.17 -3.36 10.77
C LEU A 154 15.03 -3.33 9.51
N GLY A 155 16.29 -2.87 9.59
CA GLY A 155 17.08 -2.54 8.40
C GLY A 155 16.40 -1.48 7.51
N ARG A 156 15.57 -0.62 8.13
CA ARG A 156 14.77 0.39 7.43
C ARG A 156 15.67 1.53 6.98
N GLU A 157 15.70 1.79 5.68
CA GLU A 157 16.48 2.91 5.09
C GLU A 157 15.72 4.24 5.10
N ARG A 158 14.40 4.20 4.85
CA ARG A 158 13.56 5.40 4.76
C ARG A 158 13.32 5.98 6.15
N ASN A 159 13.40 7.31 6.29
CA ASN A 159 13.04 7.96 7.55
C ASN A 159 11.55 7.74 7.91
N TRP A 160 11.21 7.97 9.18
CA TRP A 160 9.82 8.11 9.61
C TRP A 160 9.35 9.55 9.32
N TYR A 161 8.19 9.69 8.70
CA TYR A 161 7.64 11.00 8.32
C TYR A 161 6.33 11.35 9.05
N ALA A 162 5.87 10.49 9.97
CA ALA A 162 4.70 10.68 10.81
C ALA A 162 5.03 10.53 12.29
#